data_AF-A0A945QUJ4-F1
#
_entry.id   AF-A0A945QUJ4-F1
#
_cell.length_a   1.000
_cell.length_b   1.000
_cell.length_c   1.000
_cell.angle_alpha   90.00
_cell.angle_beta   90.00
_cell.angle_gamma   90.00
#
_symmetry.space_group_name_H-M   'P 1'
#
loop_
_entity.id
_entity.type
_entity.pdbx_description
1 polymer ?
#
loop_
_entity_poly.entity_id
_entity_poly.type
_entity_poly.pdbx_seq_one_letter_code
_entity_poly.pdbx_strand_id
1 'polypeptide(L)'
;MKPSRLFASMLAAGILQGCTPVAIPPATPTDQQEAYDRERYQSKIQFSSVDRQQIAGFLRLARVYSGRMGSGEVLFSSGSPRDLDIIIDAVNEFTRIEAEFSGDIPYGHPGLLDLPLIIPQSEPNEAELQQLVRYVLGGGFIIDIGMGFDIYREGLEKYGELVWGRDAWVERLPDDHPAYFSYFSVPGGLPEINIAADPGRIKREAAQPMQGLFIGDRLAGVMFNAFASQGDLPGTTVGGGSDPFLVVDKKTIRARNAQRNDPRLRQMVVNLVVFALTQEGSIAKRNIVE
;
A
#
# COMPACT_ATOMS: atom_id res chain seq x y z
N MET A 1 76.46 52.25 16.50
CA MET A 1 75.71 52.76 15.35
C MET A 1 75.05 51.58 14.65
N LYS A 2 73.74 51.70 14.31
CA LYS A 2 72.83 50.71 13.65
C LYS A 2 73.45 49.94 12.45
N PRO A 3 72.90 48.82 11.90
CA PRO A 3 71.48 48.36 11.94
C PRO A 3 71.19 46.81 11.90
N SER A 4 69.87 46.48 11.93
CA SER A 4 69.10 45.49 11.12
C SER A 4 69.29 43.96 11.36
N ARG A 5 68.30 43.07 11.25
CA ARG A 5 66.98 43.02 10.57
C ARG A 5 65.99 42.16 11.39
N LEU A 6 64.76 42.64 11.60
CA LEU A 6 63.62 41.83 12.04
C LEU A 6 62.76 41.58 10.80
N PHE A 7 62.61 40.32 10.43
CA PHE A 7 61.81 39.87 9.31
C PHE A 7 60.32 40.00 9.67
N ALA A 8 59.59 40.72 8.83
CA ALA A 8 58.15 40.66 8.76
C ALA A 8 57.74 39.34 8.10
N SER A 9 56.78 38.63 8.70
CA SER A 9 55.88 37.74 7.97
C SER A 9 54.45 38.06 8.37
N MET A 10 53.71 38.50 7.37
CA MET A 10 52.29 38.82 7.36
C MET A 10 51.43 37.55 7.24
N LEU A 11 50.22 37.66 7.78
CA LEU A 11 48.95 37.06 7.36
C LEU A 11 48.80 35.52 7.26
N ALA A 12 47.86 35.02 8.08
CA ALA A 12 46.68 34.32 7.54
C ALA A 12 45.52 34.50 8.53
N ALA A 13 44.68 35.51 8.33
CA ALA A 13 43.38 35.60 8.98
C ALA A 13 42.43 34.62 8.27
N GLY A 14 42.33 33.40 8.80
CA GLY A 14 41.30 32.45 8.41
C GLY A 14 39.96 32.90 8.97
N ILE A 15 39.04 33.29 8.09
CA ILE A 15 37.63 33.49 8.42
C ILE A 15 37.04 32.09 8.69
N LEU A 16 36.99 31.70 9.96
CA LEU A 16 36.11 30.63 10.40
C LEU A 16 34.69 31.16 10.33
N GLN A 17 33.98 30.86 9.23
CA GLN A 17 32.53 30.94 9.23
C GLN A 17 32.03 29.94 10.28
N GLY A 18 31.62 30.46 11.43
CA GLY A 18 30.97 29.66 12.45
C GLY A 18 29.68 29.09 11.88
N CYS A 19 29.63 27.78 11.68
CA CYS A 19 28.38 27.03 11.70
C CYS A 19 27.77 27.27 13.08
N THR A 20 26.87 28.25 13.18
CA THR A 20 25.96 28.30 14.32
C THR A 20 25.06 27.08 14.20
N PRO A 21 25.05 26.15 15.17
CA PRO A 21 24.06 25.09 15.15
C PRO A 21 22.69 25.77 15.18
N VAL A 22 21.92 25.57 14.12
CA VAL A 22 20.52 25.96 14.11
C VAL A 22 19.87 25.22 15.28
N ALA A 23 19.48 25.97 16.31
CA ALA A 23 18.77 25.41 17.45
C ALA A 23 17.45 24.83 16.92
N ILE A 24 17.36 23.50 16.86
CA ILE A 24 16.10 22.82 16.57
C ILE A 24 15.16 23.24 17.71
N PRO A 25 14.04 23.92 17.42
CA PRO A 25 13.09 24.30 18.45
C PRO A 25 12.64 23.02 19.19
N PRO A 26 12.48 23.07 20.52
CA PRO A 26 12.03 21.91 21.27
C PRO A 26 10.68 21.43 20.74
N ALA A 27 10.57 20.13 20.49
CA ALA A 27 9.34 19.49 20.00
C ALA A 27 8.16 19.85 20.90
N THR A 28 7.04 20.24 20.29
CA THR A 28 5.81 20.56 21.02
C THR A 28 5.24 19.30 21.70
N PRO A 29 4.37 19.41 22.71
CA PRO A 29 3.71 18.25 23.30
C PRO A 29 2.97 17.38 22.28
N THR A 30 2.43 18.00 21.23
CA THR A 30 1.79 17.30 20.11
C THR A 30 2.82 16.50 19.31
N ASP A 31 3.95 17.11 18.93
CA ASP A 31 5.02 16.42 18.19
C ASP A 31 5.59 15.23 18.98
N GLN A 32 5.70 15.38 20.30
CA GLN A 32 6.15 14.29 21.19
C GLN A 32 5.14 13.15 21.26
N GLN A 33 3.84 13.47 21.32
CA GLN A 33 2.77 12.48 21.32
C GLN A 33 2.70 11.74 19.97
N GLU A 34 2.84 12.45 18.86
CA GLU A 34 2.87 11.85 17.52
C GLU A 34 4.10 10.94 17.34
N ALA A 35 5.28 11.36 17.80
CA ALA A 35 6.46 10.52 17.79
C ALA A 35 6.26 9.24 18.62
N TYR A 36 5.70 9.37 19.82
CA TYR A 36 5.36 8.22 20.66
C TYR A 36 4.35 7.28 19.98
N ASP A 37 3.30 7.83 19.36
CA ASP A 37 2.31 7.03 18.64
C ASP A 37 2.92 6.28 17.46
N ARG A 38 3.84 6.90 16.71
CA ARG A 38 4.53 6.29 15.56
C ARG A 38 5.56 5.22 15.94
N GLU A 39 6.07 5.24 17.16
CA GLU A 39 6.90 4.17 17.71
C GLU A 39 6.05 2.95 18.09
N ARG A 40 4.81 3.18 18.51
CA ARG A 40 3.94 2.15 19.10
C ARG A 40 2.97 1.51 18.12
N TYR A 41 2.47 2.26 17.15
CA TYR A 41 1.39 1.82 16.26
C TYR A 41 1.84 1.82 14.80
N GLN A 42 1.25 0.94 13.99
CA GLN A 42 1.42 0.98 12.53
C GLN A 42 0.40 1.92 11.86
N SER A 43 -0.68 2.25 12.55
CA SER A 43 -1.62 3.28 12.11
C SER A 43 -2.36 3.88 13.29
N LYS A 44 -2.67 5.17 13.16
CA LYS A 44 -3.56 5.89 14.06
C LYS A 44 -4.29 6.94 13.23
N ILE A 45 -5.61 6.87 13.24
CA ILE A 45 -6.47 7.65 12.35
C ILE A 45 -7.49 8.41 13.18
N GLN A 46 -7.64 9.70 12.89
CA GLN A 46 -8.78 10.49 13.30
C GLN A 46 -9.78 10.53 12.16
N PHE A 47 -11.04 10.23 12.43
CA PHE A 47 -12.08 10.13 11.41
C PHE A 47 -13.41 10.69 11.91
N SER A 48 -14.05 11.54 11.11
CA SER A 48 -15.44 11.97 11.37
C SER A 48 -16.44 11.10 10.59
N SER A 49 -17.40 10.52 11.30
CA SER A 49 -18.53 9.81 10.68
C SER A 49 -19.52 10.73 9.95
N VAL A 50 -19.49 12.04 10.26
CA VAL A 50 -20.37 13.07 9.68
C VAL A 50 -19.79 13.62 8.38
N ASP A 51 -18.49 13.91 8.36
CA ASP A 51 -17.76 14.36 7.17
C ASP A 51 -16.61 13.39 6.88
N ARG A 52 -16.84 12.47 5.94
CA ARG A 52 -15.89 11.40 5.58
C ARG A 52 -14.56 11.93 5.04
N GLN A 53 -14.52 13.18 4.59
CA GLN A 53 -13.28 13.83 4.13
C GLN A 53 -12.42 14.34 5.29
N GLN A 54 -12.98 14.45 6.50
CA GLN A 54 -12.24 14.72 7.74
C GLN A 54 -11.59 13.43 8.25
N ILE A 55 -10.59 12.97 7.51
CA ILE A 55 -9.72 11.88 7.91
C ILE A 55 -8.26 12.34 7.93
N ALA A 56 -7.57 12.04 9.02
CA ALA A 56 -6.18 12.44 9.25
C ALA A 56 -5.44 11.41 10.10
N GLY A 57 -4.11 11.49 10.16
CA GLY A 57 -3.27 10.64 10.99
C GLY A 57 -2.14 10.01 10.20
N PHE A 58 -1.75 8.78 10.52
CA PHE A 58 -0.71 8.07 9.77
C PHE A 58 -1.07 6.61 9.51
N LEU A 59 -0.52 6.08 8.42
CA LEU A 59 -0.74 4.72 7.95
C LEU A 59 0.57 4.13 7.43
N ARG A 60 0.95 2.98 7.97
CA ARG A 60 2.01 2.15 7.42
C ARG A 60 1.46 1.01 6.59
N LEU A 61 1.95 0.92 5.37
CA LEU A 61 1.63 -0.12 4.39
C LEU A 61 2.80 -1.09 4.29
N ALA A 62 2.50 -2.38 4.13
CA ALA A 62 3.52 -3.37 3.79
C ALA A 62 3.06 -4.27 2.65
N ARG A 63 4.02 -4.68 1.83
CA ARG A 63 3.84 -5.84 0.97
C ARG A 63 4.27 -7.06 1.74
N VAL A 64 3.54 -8.16 1.54
CA VAL A 64 3.76 -9.39 2.28
C VAL A 64 4.00 -10.56 1.37
N TYR A 65 4.91 -11.44 1.76
CA TYR A 65 5.35 -12.55 0.92
C TYR A 65 5.65 -13.80 1.73
N SER A 66 5.67 -14.96 1.07
CA SER A 66 6.17 -16.18 1.71
C SER A 66 7.66 -16.07 1.97
N GLY A 67 8.14 -16.44 3.16
CA GLY A 67 9.56 -16.52 3.48
C GLY A 67 10.35 -17.51 2.60
N ARG A 68 9.66 -18.33 1.80
CA ARG A 68 10.28 -19.16 0.75
C ARG A 68 10.63 -18.36 -0.50
N MET A 69 9.96 -17.24 -0.74
CA MET A 69 10.25 -16.29 -1.81
C MET A 69 11.37 -15.36 -1.35
N GLY A 70 12.38 -15.18 -2.19
CA GLY A 70 13.45 -14.22 -1.90
C GLY A 70 12.91 -12.79 -1.95
N SER A 71 13.42 -11.88 -1.11
CA SER A 71 13.00 -10.46 -1.13
C SER A 71 13.23 -9.79 -2.49
N GLY A 72 14.24 -10.24 -3.26
CA GLY A 72 14.46 -9.79 -4.63
C GLY A 72 13.35 -10.20 -5.60
N GLU A 73 12.69 -11.33 -5.38
CA GLU A 73 11.59 -11.82 -6.23
C GLU A 73 10.29 -11.02 -6.01
N VAL A 74 10.12 -10.41 -4.82
CA VAL A 74 9.02 -9.48 -4.49
C VAL A 74 9.02 -8.24 -5.39
N LEU A 75 10.16 -7.86 -5.95
CA LEU A 75 10.25 -6.73 -6.90
C LEU A 75 9.72 -7.11 -8.30
N PHE A 76 9.57 -8.41 -8.58
CA PHE A 76 9.22 -8.96 -9.89
C PHE A 76 7.88 -9.73 -9.90
N SER A 77 7.26 -9.93 -8.73
CA SER A 77 5.91 -10.49 -8.56
C SER A 77 4.81 -9.52 -9.02
N SER A 78 3.56 -10.01 -9.08
CA SER A 78 2.36 -9.17 -9.27
C SER A 78 2.28 -8.13 -8.15
N GLY A 79 2.39 -6.84 -8.50
CA GLY A 79 2.62 -5.76 -7.55
C GLY A 79 3.97 -5.10 -7.73
N SER A 80 4.09 -4.33 -8.81
CA SER A 80 5.25 -3.48 -9.03
C SER A 80 5.43 -2.56 -7.82
N PRO A 81 6.66 -2.21 -7.41
CA PRO A 81 6.90 -1.12 -6.46
C PRO A 81 6.10 0.15 -6.81
N ARG A 82 5.88 0.40 -8.11
CA ARG A 82 5.08 1.52 -8.62
C ARG A 82 3.60 1.46 -8.25
N ASP A 83 3.04 0.27 -8.03
CA ASP A 83 1.63 0.14 -7.69
C ASP A 83 1.38 0.56 -6.24
N LEU A 84 2.36 0.32 -5.36
CA LEU A 84 2.36 0.83 -4.00
C LEU A 84 2.56 2.35 -3.97
N ASP A 85 3.46 2.88 -4.79
CA ASP A 85 3.67 4.34 -4.90
C ASP A 85 2.35 5.05 -5.22
N ILE A 86 1.52 4.50 -6.11
CA ILE A 86 0.20 5.09 -6.43
C ILE A 86 -0.71 5.12 -5.20
N ILE A 87 -0.71 4.05 -4.39
CA ILE A 87 -1.54 4.00 -3.19
C ILE A 87 -1.09 5.08 -2.21
N ILE A 88 0.22 5.15 -1.95
CA ILE A 88 0.81 6.12 -1.04
C ILE A 88 0.56 7.55 -1.54
N ASP A 89 0.89 7.83 -2.81
CA ASP A 89 0.74 9.14 -3.42
C ASP A 89 -0.72 9.58 -3.45
N ALA A 90 -1.66 8.70 -3.80
CA ALA A 90 -3.08 9.04 -3.80
C ALA A 90 -3.60 9.33 -2.39
N VAL A 91 -3.23 8.53 -1.39
CA VAL A 91 -3.65 8.77 0.00
C VAL A 91 -3.07 10.09 0.52
N ASN A 92 -1.78 10.33 0.32
CA ASN A 92 -1.11 11.56 0.74
C ASN A 92 -1.59 12.81 0.00
N GLU A 93 -1.96 12.69 -1.29
CA GLU A 93 -2.45 13.82 -2.09
C GLU A 93 -3.89 14.20 -1.71
N PHE A 94 -4.76 13.20 -1.52
CA PHE A 94 -6.19 13.46 -1.36
C PHE A 94 -6.65 13.54 0.09
N THR A 95 -5.89 13.00 1.04
CA THR A 95 -6.29 12.96 2.46
C THR A 95 -5.27 13.68 3.35
N ARG A 96 -5.58 13.82 4.65
CA ARG A 96 -4.60 14.28 5.64
C ARG A 96 -3.94 13.11 6.39
N ILE A 97 -4.01 11.91 5.82
CA ILE A 97 -3.29 10.74 6.31
C ILE A 97 -1.88 10.80 5.72
N GLU A 98 -0.88 10.64 6.58
CA GLU A 98 0.49 10.39 6.19
C GLU A 98 0.69 8.89 5.98
N ALA A 99 0.59 8.47 4.72
CA ALA A 99 0.84 7.11 4.29
C ALA A 99 2.33 6.88 3.99
N GLU A 100 2.90 5.81 4.55
CA GLU A 100 4.30 5.43 4.41
C GLU A 100 4.45 3.94 4.09
N PHE A 101 5.50 3.60 3.36
CA PHE A 101 5.88 2.20 3.14
C PHE A 101 6.79 1.70 4.26
N SER A 102 6.40 0.61 4.92
CA SER A 102 7.21 -0.04 5.97
C SER A 102 8.16 -1.10 5.45
N GLY A 103 8.12 -1.41 4.16
CA GLY A 103 8.96 -2.43 3.54
C GLY A 103 8.21 -3.71 3.18
N ASP A 104 8.96 -4.65 2.61
CA ASP A 104 8.52 -5.99 2.32
C ASP A 104 8.76 -6.86 3.57
N ILE A 105 7.72 -7.51 4.09
CA ILE A 105 7.85 -8.40 5.24
C ILE A 105 7.33 -9.80 4.91
N PRO A 106 7.91 -10.87 5.47
CA PRO A 106 7.33 -12.19 5.31
C PRO A 106 5.99 -12.28 6.06
N TYR A 107 5.08 -13.16 5.63
CA TYR A 107 3.84 -13.44 6.38
C TYR A 107 4.11 -13.86 7.84
N GLY A 108 5.26 -14.49 8.09
CA GLY A 108 5.75 -14.87 9.41
C GLY A 108 6.09 -13.70 10.35
N HIS A 109 6.15 -12.47 9.84
CA HIS A 109 6.62 -11.32 10.62
C HIS A 109 5.62 -10.96 11.75
N PRO A 110 6.07 -10.77 13.00
CA PRO A 110 5.17 -10.51 14.13
C PRO A 110 4.33 -9.24 13.96
N GLY A 111 4.91 -8.20 13.35
CA GLY A 111 4.22 -6.93 13.08
C GLY A 111 3.12 -7.01 12.01
N LEU A 112 2.90 -8.17 11.37
CA LEU A 112 1.81 -8.33 10.39
C LEU A 112 0.45 -8.01 11.01
N LEU A 113 0.21 -8.46 12.25
CA LEU A 113 -1.08 -8.32 12.92
C LEU A 113 -1.40 -6.89 13.37
N ASP A 114 -0.43 -5.99 13.28
CA ASP A 114 -0.61 -4.57 13.60
C ASP A 114 -0.89 -3.73 12.34
N LEU A 115 -0.67 -4.28 11.15
CA LEU A 115 -0.89 -3.58 9.89
C LEU A 115 -2.38 -3.57 9.54
N PRO A 116 -2.99 -2.41 9.30
CA PRO A 116 -4.42 -2.37 8.99
C PRO A 116 -4.73 -2.95 7.61
N LEU A 117 -3.80 -2.85 6.67
CA LEU A 117 -3.95 -3.43 5.35
C LEU A 117 -2.60 -3.91 4.79
N ILE A 118 -2.66 -4.94 3.94
CA ILE A 118 -1.49 -5.56 3.30
C ILE A 118 -1.72 -5.78 1.81
N ILE A 119 -0.61 -5.91 1.08
CA ILE A 119 -0.60 -6.29 -0.33
C ILE A 119 0.19 -7.58 -0.49
N PRO A 120 -0.48 -8.73 -0.57
CA PRO A 120 0.16 -10.02 -0.82
C PRO A 120 0.90 -10.10 -2.16
N GLN A 121 2.04 -10.78 -2.18
CA GLN A 121 2.94 -10.89 -3.34
C GLN A 121 3.23 -12.34 -3.76
N SER A 122 2.91 -13.31 -2.89
CA SER A 122 3.05 -14.74 -3.19
C SER A 122 2.17 -15.59 -2.29
N GLU A 123 1.95 -16.84 -2.69
CA GLU A 123 1.21 -17.81 -1.89
C GLU A 123 1.95 -18.13 -0.59
N PRO A 124 1.28 -18.08 0.57
CA PRO A 124 1.87 -18.45 1.85
C PRO A 124 2.16 -19.96 1.93
N ASN A 125 3.17 -20.36 2.69
CA ASN A 125 3.29 -21.75 3.14
C ASN A 125 2.27 -22.07 4.26
N GLU A 126 2.21 -23.32 4.70
CA GLU A 126 1.24 -23.77 5.72
C GLU A 126 1.22 -22.93 7.01
N ALA A 127 2.39 -22.64 7.59
CA ALA A 127 2.48 -21.89 8.84
C ALA A 127 2.12 -20.40 8.62
N GLU A 128 2.50 -19.87 7.46
CA GLU A 128 2.17 -18.52 7.03
C GLU A 128 0.68 -18.36 6.73
N LEU A 129 0.04 -19.39 6.17
CA LEU A 129 -1.39 -19.41 5.91
C LEU A 129 -2.17 -19.31 7.22
N GLN A 130 -1.74 -20.04 8.27
CA GLN A 130 -2.33 -19.90 9.59
C GLN A 130 -2.21 -18.45 10.12
N GLN A 131 -1.05 -17.82 9.97
CA GLN A 131 -0.84 -16.44 10.41
C GLN A 131 -1.65 -15.44 9.60
N LEU A 132 -1.76 -15.64 8.28
CA LEU A 132 -2.58 -14.83 7.39
C LEU A 132 -4.07 -14.97 7.72
N VAL A 133 -4.53 -16.16 8.08
CA VAL A 133 -5.91 -16.38 8.57
C VAL A 133 -6.15 -15.61 9.86
N ARG A 134 -5.22 -15.67 10.82
CA ARG A 134 -5.30 -14.86 12.06
C ARG A 134 -5.34 -13.37 11.76
N TYR A 135 -4.54 -12.91 10.80
CA TYR A 135 -4.52 -11.52 10.35
C TYR A 135 -5.90 -11.09 9.85
N VAL A 136 -6.45 -11.85 8.90
CA VAL A 136 -7.73 -11.51 8.29
C VAL A 136 -8.85 -11.58 9.32
N LEU A 137 -8.97 -12.67 10.10
CA LEU A 137 -9.98 -12.78 11.16
C LEU A 137 -9.82 -11.71 12.24
N GLY A 138 -8.58 -11.27 12.48
CA GLY A 138 -8.23 -10.21 13.44
C GLY A 138 -8.62 -8.81 12.99
N GLY A 139 -9.23 -8.63 11.81
CA GLY A 139 -9.66 -7.34 11.28
C GLY A 139 -8.74 -6.75 10.21
N GLY A 140 -7.72 -7.50 9.77
CA GLY A 140 -6.86 -7.11 8.68
C GLY A 140 -7.61 -7.01 7.35
N PHE A 141 -7.05 -6.24 6.43
CA PHE A 141 -7.60 -6.02 5.10
C PHE A 141 -6.60 -6.33 4.00
N ILE A 142 -7.06 -7.05 2.97
CA ILE A 142 -6.20 -7.44 1.84
C ILE A 142 -6.57 -6.63 0.61
N ILE A 143 -5.55 -6.02 -0.01
CA ILE A 143 -5.63 -5.57 -1.40
C ILE A 143 -4.92 -6.64 -2.24
N ASP A 144 -5.69 -7.55 -2.82
CA ASP A 144 -5.19 -8.59 -3.71
C ASP A 144 -5.04 -8.01 -5.11
N ILE A 145 -3.88 -8.17 -5.72
CA ILE A 145 -3.55 -7.58 -7.03
C ILE A 145 -3.22 -8.65 -8.08
N GLY A 146 -3.72 -9.87 -7.89
CA GLY A 146 -3.63 -10.93 -8.89
C GLY A 146 -3.29 -12.32 -8.36
N MET A 147 -3.31 -12.56 -7.05
CA MET A 147 -3.18 -13.93 -6.52
C MET A 147 -4.53 -14.64 -6.49
N GLY A 148 -5.60 -13.88 -6.24
CA GLY A 148 -6.95 -14.41 -6.12
C GLY A 148 -7.24 -14.97 -4.72
N PHE A 149 -8.53 -15.04 -4.38
CA PHE A 149 -8.96 -15.37 -3.02
C PHE A 149 -9.09 -16.87 -2.72
N ASP A 150 -8.94 -17.74 -3.71
CA ASP A 150 -9.06 -19.20 -3.50
C ASP A 150 -7.98 -19.73 -2.55
N ILE A 151 -6.81 -19.09 -2.50
CA ILE A 151 -5.71 -19.46 -1.60
C ILE A 151 -6.08 -19.34 -0.12
N TYR A 152 -7.07 -18.50 0.21
CA TYR A 152 -7.50 -18.26 1.58
C TYR A 152 -8.49 -19.31 2.05
N ARG A 153 -9.16 -20.01 1.12
CA ARG A 153 -10.23 -20.95 1.44
C ARG A 153 -9.75 -22.05 2.38
N GLU A 154 -8.68 -22.75 2.02
CA GLU A 154 -8.13 -23.84 2.84
C GLU A 154 -7.79 -23.32 4.24
N GLY A 155 -7.13 -22.16 4.32
CA GLY A 155 -6.74 -21.57 5.60
C GLY A 155 -7.94 -21.20 6.45
N LEU A 156 -8.96 -20.57 5.87
CA LEU A 156 -10.16 -20.14 6.58
C LEU A 156 -10.98 -21.34 7.07
N GLU A 157 -11.09 -22.40 6.28
CA GLU A 157 -11.77 -23.64 6.69
C GLU A 157 -10.98 -24.35 7.81
N LYS A 158 -9.66 -24.49 7.66
CA LYS A 158 -8.80 -25.26 8.57
C LYS A 158 -8.46 -24.55 9.87
N TYR A 159 -8.14 -23.27 9.81
CA TYR A 159 -7.62 -22.48 10.93
C TYR A 159 -8.62 -21.45 11.46
N GLY A 160 -9.55 -21.02 10.62
CA GLY A 160 -10.65 -20.15 11.03
C GLY A 160 -11.89 -20.91 11.49
N GLU A 161 -11.93 -22.23 11.28
CA GLU A 161 -13.09 -23.09 11.52
C GLU A 161 -14.37 -22.59 10.80
N LEU A 162 -14.18 -21.89 9.68
CA LEU A 162 -15.26 -21.31 8.88
C LEU A 162 -15.76 -22.30 7.84
N VAL A 163 -17.05 -22.25 7.53
CA VAL A 163 -17.63 -22.99 6.40
C VAL A 163 -17.68 -22.10 5.17
N TRP A 164 -16.94 -22.45 4.12
CA TRP A 164 -16.97 -21.73 2.86
C TRP A 164 -18.37 -21.73 2.23
N GLY A 165 -18.80 -20.57 1.71
CA GLY A 165 -20.16 -20.34 1.20
C GLY A 165 -21.20 -20.06 2.28
N ARG A 166 -20.86 -20.16 3.58
CA ARG A 166 -21.74 -19.80 4.70
C ARG A 166 -21.14 -18.70 5.56
N ASP A 167 -19.92 -18.94 6.05
CA ASP A 167 -19.23 -18.04 6.99
C ASP A 167 -18.17 -17.19 6.28
N ALA A 168 -17.63 -17.68 5.16
CA ALA A 168 -16.75 -16.92 4.27
C ALA A 168 -17.01 -17.26 2.81
N TRP A 169 -16.93 -16.29 1.91
CA TRP A 169 -17.14 -16.49 0.48
C TRP A 169 -16.49 -15.38 -0.35
N VAL A 170 -16.40 -15.62 -1.66
CA VAL A 170 -15.97 -14.61 -2.62
C VAL A 170 -17.17 -14.26 -3.48
N GLU A 171 -17.46 -12.97 -3.58
CA GLU A 171 -18.51 -12.49 -4.46
C GLU A 171 -18.13 -11.16 -5.10
N ARG A 172 -18.91 -10.80 -6.12
CA ARG A 172 -18.87 -9.47 -6.69
C ARG A 172 -19.33 -8.45 -5.64
N LEU A 173 -18.59 -7.35 -5.48
CA LEU A 173 -19.06 -6.22 -4.69
C LEU A 173 -20.34 -5.62 -5.31
N PRO A 174 -21.42 -5.47 -4.54
CA PRO A 174 -22.61 -4.74 -4.96
C PRO A 174 -22.26 -3.31 -5.43
N ASP A 175 -22.92 -2.79 -6.46
CA ASP A 175 -22.59 -1.47 -7.03
C ASP A 175 -22.81 -0.30 -6.04
N ASP A 176 -23.59 -0.54 -4.98
CA ASP A 176 -23.87 0.35 -3.85
C ASP A 176 -23.01 0.07 -2.61
N HIS A 177 -22.05 -0.86 -2.69
CA HIS A 177 -21.22 -1.25 -1.56
C HIS A 177 -20.44 -0.03 -1.00
N PRO A 178 -20.35 0.15 0.34
CA PRO A 178 -19.73 1.33 0.95
C PRO A 178 -18.28 1.59 0.52
N ALA A 179 -17.53 0.55 0.16
CA ALA A 179 -16.18 0.68 -0.39
C ALA A 179 -16.10 1.57 -1.64
N TYR A 180 -17.20 1.77 -2.38
CA TYR A 180 -17.26 2.71 -3.51
C TYR A 180 -17.50 4.17 -3.11
N PHE A 181 -17.79 4.43 -1.83
CA PHE A 181 -18.28 5.71 -1.32
C PHE A 181 -17.58 6.18 -0.03
N SER A 182 -16.52 5.51 0.41
CA SER A 182 -15.89 5.77 1.71
C SER A 182 -15.22 7.14 1.84
N TYR A 183 -14.78 7.74 0.73
CA TYR A 183 -14.18 9.09 0.71
C TYR A 183 -14.70 9.91 -0.49
N PHE A 184 -14.51 9.37 -1.70
CA PHE A 184 -15.10 9.83 -2.96
C PHE A 184 -16.33 9.00 -3.31
N SER A 185 -17.20 9.54 -4.16
CA SER A 185 -18.30 8.80 -4.76
C SER A 185 -17.88 8.22 -6.12
N VAL A 186 -17.63 6.92 -6.16
CA VAL A 186 -17.18 6.19 -7.37
C VAL A 186 -18.14 5.01 -7.65
N PRO A 187 -19.40 5.28 -8.03
CA PRO A 187 -20.42 4.23 -8.18
C PRO A 187 -20.03 3.21 -9.25
N GLY A 188 -20.27 1.93 -8.96
CA GLY A 188 -19.92 0.81 -9.84
C GLY A 188 -18.41 0.58 -9.99
N GLY A 189 -17.59 1.25 -9.19
CA GLY A 189 -16.14 1.06 -9.17
C GLY A 189 -15.40 1.61 -10.38
N LEU A 190 -14.37 0.86 -10.79
CA LEU A 190 -13.51 1.22 -11.91
C LEU A 190 -14.15 0.85 -13.25
N PRO A 191 -14.00 1.70 -14.28
CA PRO A 191 -14.20 1.24 -15.64
C PRO A 191 -13.21 0.11 -15.94
N GLU A 192 -13.59 -0.84 -16.79
CA GLU A 192 -12.67 -1.90 -17.20
C GLU A 192 -11.45 -1.28 -17.90
N ILE A 193 -10.28 -1.51 -17.32
CA ILE A 193 -9.01 -1.14 -17.92
C ILE A 193 -8.37 -2.41 -18.45
N ASN A 194 -8.88 -2.87 -19.60
CA ASN A 194 -8.26 -3.97 -20.33
C ASN A 194 -6.92 -3.50 -20.90
N ILE A 195 -5.83 -3.94 -20.28
CA ILE A 195 -4.51 -3.94 -20.94
C ILE A 195 -4.56 -5.09 -21.93
N ALA A 196 -5.13 -4.84 -23.11
CA ALA A 196 -4.98 -5.78 -24.21
C ALA A 196 -3.48 -6.06 -24.38
N ALA A 197 -3.11 -7.33 -24.59
CA ALA A 197 -1.78 -7.73 -25.04
C ALA A 197 -1.38 -7.08 -26.39
N ASP A 198 -2.31 -6.35 -27.01
CA ASP A 198 -2.17 -5.66 -28.28
C ASP A 198 -2.07 -4.12 -28.04
N PRO A 199 -0.88 -3.52 -28.12
CA PRO A 199 -0.65 -2.13 -27.78
C PRO A 199 -1.36 -1.16 -28.73
N GLY A 200 -2.53 -0.66 -28.33
CA GLY A 200 -3.26 0.39 -29.05
C GLY A 200 -4.78 0.24 -29.13
N ARG A 201 -5.35 -0.83 -28.57
CA ARG A 201 -6.80 -0.97 -28.44
C ARG A 201 -7.20 -0.94 -26.97
N ILE A 202 -7.57 0.24 -26.48
CA ILE A 202 -8.42 0.34 -25.28
C ILE A 202 -9.82 -0.07 -25.74
N LYS A 203 -10.17 -1.35 -25.54
CA LYS A 203 -11.57 -1.74 -25.66
C LYS A 203 -12.30 -1.24 -24.41
N ARG A 204 -13.24 -0.31 -24.58
CA ARG A 204 -14.27 -0.02 -23.57
C ARG A 204 -15.25 -1.19 -23.56
N GLU A 205 -14.89 -2.26 -22.85
CA GLU A 205 -15.83 -3.29 -22.43
C GLU A 205 -16.33 -2.94 -21.01
N ALA A 206 -17.34 -3.67 -20.52
CA ALA A 206 -18.12 -3.31 -19.33
C ALA A 206 -17.25 -3.34 -18.05
N ALA A 207 -17.49 -2.43 -17.10
CA ALA A 207 -16.77 -2.34 -15.82
C ALA A 207 -16.48 -3.73 -15.22
N GLN A 208 -15.20 -4.04 -14.95
CA GLN A 208 -14.87 -5.25 -14.21
C GLN A 208 -15.28 -5.03 -12.77
N PRO A 209 -16.29 -5.75 -12.29
CA PRO A 209 -16.75 -5.49 -10.96
C PRO A 209 -15.73 -6.09 -9.97
N MET A 210 -15.37 -5.34 -8.95
CA MET A 210 -14.40 -5.81 -7.97
C MET A 210 -14.98 -7.02 -7.25
N GLN A 211 -14.14 -8.01 -7.00
CA GLN A 211 -14.53 -9.15 -6.15
C GLN A 211 -14.02 -8.89 -4.73
N GLY A 212 -14.81 -9.32 -3.76
CA GLY A 212 -14.51 -9.20 -2.35
C GLY A 212 -14.42 -10.56 -1.70
N LEU A 213 -13.48 -10.72 -0.77
CA LEU A 213 -13.52 -11.79 0.21
C LEU A 213 -14.36 -11.32 1.40
N PHE A 214 -15.46 -12.01 1.66
CA PHE A 214 -16.35 -11.74 2.78
C PHE A 214 -16.13 -12.77 3.88
N ILE A 215 -16.15 -12.31 5.14
CA ILE A 215 -16.17 -13.13 6.34
C ILE A 215 -17.29 -12.62 7.24
N GLY A 216 -18.38 -13.38 7.35
CA GLY A 216 -19.66 -12.86 7.81
C GLY A 216 -20.04 -11.61 7.01
N ASP A 217 -20.46 -10.55 7.69
CA ASP A 217 -20.88 -9.30 7.03
C ASP A 217 -19.71 -8.35 6.68
N ARG A 218 -18.46 -8.75 6.96
CA ARG A 218 -17.28 -7.88 6.77
C ARG A 218 -16.56 -8.20 5.47
N LEU A 219 -16.25 -7.16 4.71
CA LEU A 219 -15.34 -7.22 3.57
C LEU A 219 -13.89 -7.29 4.08
N ALA A 220 -13.31 -8.49 4.00
CA ALA A 220 -11.96 -8.81 4.46
C ALA A 220 -10.87 -8.48 3.44
N GLY A 221 -11.22 -8.36 2.16
CA GLY A 221 -10.28 -7.93 1.14
C GLY A 221 -10.96 -7.71 -0.20
N VAL A 222 -10.27 -7.02 -1.10
CA VAL A 222 -10.71 -6.78 -2.47
C VAL A 222 -9.68 -7.26 -3.47
N MET A 223 -10.16 -7.87 -4.55
CA MET A 223 -9.36 -8.14 -5.73
C MET A 223 -9.36 -6.89 -6.61
N PHE A 224 -8.19 -6.29 -6.74
CA PHE A 224 -7.94 -5.02 -7.39
C PHE A 224 -6.96 -5.18 -8.56
N ASN A 225 -7.46 -5.79 -9.63
CA ASN A 225 -6.67 -6.15 -10.81
C ASN A 225 -6.20 -4.95 -11.64
N ALA A 226 -6.59 -3.72 -11.28
CA ALA A 226 -6.14 -2.50 -11.96
C ALA A 226 -4.61 -2.28 -11.84
N PHE A 227 -3.95 -2.96 -10.90
CA PHE A 227 -2.51 -2.95 -10.70
C PHE A 227 -1.78 -4.19 -11.25
N ALA A 228 -2.48 -5.22 -11.72
CA ALA A 228 -1.92 -6.54 -12.03
C ALA A 228 -0.99 -6.59 -13.27
N SER A 229 -0.51 -5.46 -13.78
CA SER A 229 0.36 -5.44 -14.96
C SER A 229 1.82 -5.74 -14.60
N GLN A 230 2.23 -7.00 -14.73
CA GLN A 230 3.61 -7.45 -14.56
C GLN A 230 4.56 -6.78 -15.59
N GLY A 231 5.83 -6.54 -15.21
CA GLY A 231 6.93 -6.27 -16.14
C GLY A 231 7.41 -4.82 -16.31
N ASP A 232 7.37 -4.00 -15.26
CA ASP A 232 7.52 -2.54 -15.42
C ASP A 232 8.93 -1.96 -15.22
N LEU A 233 9.95 -2.81 -15.10
CA LEU A 233 11.34 -2.37 -15.05
C LEU A 233 12.00 -2.51 -16.43
N PRO A 234 12.84 -1.56 -16.87
CA PRO A 234 13.66 -1.74 -18.06
C PRO A 234 14.50 -3.02 -17.92
N GLY A 235 14.22 -4.03 -18.75
CA GLY A 235 14.92 -5.31 -18.71
C GLY A 235 14.24 -6.43 -17.89
N THR A 236 13.01 -6.24 -17.36
CA THR A 236 12.27 -7.35 -16.74
C THR A 236 11.48 -8.16 -17.75
N THR A 237 11.64 -9.48 -17.65
CA THR A 237 10.89 -10.49 -18.40
C THR A 237 9.47 -10.63 -17.87
N VAL A 238 8.50 -10.70 -18.79
CA VAL A 238 7.09 -10.98 -18.48
C VAL A 238 6.86 -12.48 -18.66
N GLY A 239 6.46 -13.16 -17.57
CA GLY A 239 5.89 -14.50 -17.62
C GLY A 239 6.87 -15.65 -17.37
N GLY A 240 6.44 -16.62 -16.57
CA GLY A 240 7.01 -17.96 -16.44
C GLY A 240 6.84 -18.82 -17.70
N GLY A 241 7.05 -18.22 -18.87
CA GLY A 241 7.22 -18.90 -20.15
C GLY A 241 8.66 -18.78 -20.60
N SER A 242 9.14 -19.75 -21.37
CA SER A 242 10.53 -19.93 -21.79
C SER A 242 11.08 -18.85 -22.75
N ASP A 243 10.57 -17.62 -22.72
CA ASP A 243 10.93 -16.55 -23.67
C ASP A 243 11.56 -15.33 -22.95
N PRO A 244 12.90 -15.28 -22.83
CA PRO A 244 13.60 -14.34 -21.95
C PRO A 244 13.74 -12.89 -22.49
N PHE A 245 12.92 -12.44 -23.46
CA PHE A 245 13.12 -11.13 -24.11
C PHE A 245 11.83 -10.33 -24.43
N LEU A 246 10.80 -10.39 -23.58
CA LEU A 246 9.69 -9.43 -23.67
C LEU A 246 10.11 -8.06 -23.12
N VAL A 247 10.86 -7.29 -23.92
CA VAL A 247 11.10 -5.87 -23.67
C VAL A 247 9.78 -5.13 -23.85
N VAL A 248 9.20 -4.66 -22.74
CA VAL A 248 8.00 -3.83 -22.78
C VAL A 248 8.30 -2.56 -23.57
N ASP A 249 7.56 -2.33 -24.66
CA ASP A 249 7.80 -1.19 -25.52
C ASP A 249 7.42 0.14 -24.82
N LYS A 250 8.01 1.26 -25.29
CA LYS A 250 7.79 2.60 -24.71
C LYS A 250 6.32 3.06 -24.75
N LYS A 251 5.52 2.60 -25.72
CA LYS A 251 4.10 2.93 -25.84
C LYS A 251 3.29 2.21 -24.76
N THR A 252 3.63 0.95 -24.48
CA THR A 252 3.05 0.17 -23.37
C THR A 252 3.37 0.79 -22.02
N ILE A 253 4.61 1.23 -21.78
CA ILE A 253 4.99 1.97 -20.55
C ILE A 253 4.19 3.27 -20.42
N ARG A 254 4.05 4.05 -21.50
CA ARG A 254 3.28 5.30 -21.49
C ARG A 254 1.79 5.08 -21.23
N ALA A 255 1.19 4.06 -21.85
CA ALA A 255 -0.21 3.72 -21.65
C ALA A 255 -0.47 3.30 -20.19
N ARG A 256 0.42 2.48 -19.60
CA ARG A 256 0.35 2.10 -18.19
C ARG A 256 0.51 3.30 -17.26
N ASN A 257 1.46 4.19 -17.51
CA ASN A 257 1.60 5.41 -16.70
C ASN A 257 0.38 6.34 -16.80
N ALA A 258 -0.23 6.45 -17.99
CA ALA A 258 -1.46 7.23 -18.16
C ALA A 258 -2.62 6.62 -17.37
N GLN A 259 -2.72 5.28 -17.32
CA GLN A 259 -3.69 4.56 -16.50
C GLN A 259 -3.46 4.78 -15.00
N ARG A 260 -2.21 4.72 -14.55
CA ARG A 260 -1.88 4.96 -13.12
C ARG A 260 -2.23 6.36 -12.65
N ASN A 261 -2.16 7.32 -13.57
CA ASN A 261 -2.60 8.69 -13.36
C ASN A 261 -4.10 8.91 -13.61
N ASP A 262 -4.88 7.86 -13.89
CA ASP A 262 -6.32 7.97 -14.06
C ASP A 262 -6.96 8.47 -12.74
N PRO A 263 -7.68 9.60 -12.75
CA PRO A 263 -8.24 10.17 -11.52
C PRO A 263 -9.20 9.22 -10.82
N ARG A 264 -9.95 8.40 -11.56
CA ARG A 264 -10.94 7.48 -11.00
C ARG A 264 -10.25 6.27 -10.36
N LEU A 265 -9.13 5.81 -10.91
CA LEU A 265 -8.27 4.83 -10.27
C LEU A 265 -7.79 5.32 -8.90
N ARG A 266 -7.20 6.52 -8.87
CA ARG A 266 -6.67 7.12 -7.64
C ARG A 266 -7.76 7.35 -6.59
N GLN A 267 -8.93 7.84 -7.00
CA GLN A 267 -10.09 7.99 -6.11
C GLN A 267 -10.55 6.64 -5.53
N MET A 268 -10.60 5.59 -6.35
CA MET A 268 -10.98 4.26 -5.88
C MET A 268 -9.97 3.70 -4.87
N VAL A 269 -8.68 3.92 -5.11
CA VAL A 269 -7.61 3.50 -4.19
C VAL A 269 -7.77 4.19 -2.82
N VAL A 270 -8.00 5.51 -2.81
CA VAL A 270 -8.30 6.25 -1.57
C VAL A 270 -9.52 5.67 -0.88
N ASN A 271 -10.60 5.40 -1.62
CA ASN A 271 -11.79 4.78 -1.07
C ASN A 271 -11.52 3.42 -0.40
N LEU A 272 -10.73 2.56 -1.02
CA LEU A 272 -10.38 1.25 -0.46
C LEU A 272 -9.56 1.39 0.83
N VAL A 273 -8.58 2.30 0.85
CA VAL A 273 -7.77 2.55 2.05
C VAL A 273 -8.64 3.11 3.16
N VAL A 274 -9.45 4.15 2.89
CA VAL A 274 -10.34 4.74 3.90
C VAL A 274 -11.36 3.71 4.40
N PHE A 275 -11.93 2.89 3.50
CA PHE A 275 -12.82 1.80 3.87
C PHE A 275 -12.14 0.81 4.82
N ALA A 276 -10.94 0.33 4.45
CA ALA A 276 -10.18 -0.63 5.24
C ALA A 276 -9.90 -0.11 6.65
N LEU A 277 -9.61 1.20 6.77
CA LEU A 277 -9.33 1.84 8.05
C LEU A 277 -10.58 2.05 8.91
N THR A 278 -11.72 2.39 8.30
CA THR A 278 -12.92 2.88 9.01
C THR A 278 -14.03 1.84 9.17
N GLN A 279 -13.99 0.74 8.42
CA GLN A 279 -15.01 -0.31 8.53
C GLN A 279 -15.08 -0.91 9.95
N GLU A 280 -16.27 -1.36 10.33
CA GLU A 280 -16.48 -2.10 11.57
C GLU A 280 -15.58 -3.34 11.62
N GLY A 281 -14.95 -3.57 12.77
CA GLY A 281 -14.06 -4.70 12.97
C GLY A 281 -12.68 -4.59 12.32
N SER A 282 -12.28 -3.44 11.75
CA SER A 282 -10.92 -3.25 11.24
C SER A 282 -9.86 -3.21 12.37
N ILE A 283 -8.61 -3.57 12.06
CA ILE A 283 -7.48 -3.38 12.98
C ILE A 283 -7.32 -1.90 13.35
N ALA A 284 -7.42 -0.99 12.37
CA ALA A 284 -7.26 0.45 12.59
C ALA A 284 -8.32 1.04 13.51
N LYS A 285 -9.55 0.52 13.50
CA LYS A 285 -10.64 1.02 14.35
C LYS A 285 -10.35 0.90 15.84
N ARG A 286 -9.49 -0.05 16.25
CA ARG A 286 -9.01 -0.16 17.64
C ARG A 286 -8.16 1.05 18.08
N ASN A 287 -7.60 1.78 17.11
CA ASN A 287 -6.71 2.91 17.31
C ASN A 287 -7.32 4.23 16.81
N ILE A 288 -8.62 4.27 16.49
CA ILE A 288 -9.31 5.52 16.11
C ILE A 288 -9.59 6.34 17.36
N VAL A 289 -9.32 7.64 17.28
CA VAL A 289 -9.72 8.64 18.27
C VAL A 289 -10.87 9.45 17.65
N GLU A 290 -12.03 9.46 18.32
CA GLU A 290 -13.20 10.26 17.93
C GLU A 290 -13.02 11.76 18.26
#